data_AF-A0A257PTY7-F1
#
_entry.id   AF-A0A257PTY7-F1
#
_cell.length_a   1.000
_cell.length_b   1.000
_cell.length_c   1.000
_cell.angle_alpha   90.00
_cell.angle_beta   90.00
_cell.angle_gamma   90.00
#
_symmetry.space_group_name_H-M   'P 1'
#
loop_
_entity.id
_entity.type
_entity.pdbx_description
1 polymer ?
#
loop_
_entity_poly.entity_id
_entity_poly.type
_entity_poly.pdbx_seq_one_letter_code
_entity_poly.pdbx_strand_id
1 'polypeptide(L)'
;MFGFSWAEIGLIMAVALIAIGPKDLPIAIKTVTGLMKKARGMAAEFQGHLDEMMREANLSEVKTEISKLRRFDFKSAAEQAIDPDGSLRGAVREPFDLARDPDVPVMTPADPAYVPPAPVLEELPDAPAFIPPEAARKDKVPDFIPPGTKRWGY
;
A
#
# COMPACT_ATOMS: atom_id res chain seq x y z
N MET A 1 25.59 6.96 -0.62
CA MET A 1 24.89 7.18 0.69
C MET A 1 23.50 7.53 0.31
N PHE A 2 22.63 6.53 0.27
CA PHE A 2 21.21 6.81 0.23
C PHE A 2 20.84 7.23 1.63
N GLY A 3 20.92 8.55 1.80
CA GLY A 3 20.08 9.20 2.77
C GLY A 3 18.68 8.70 2.47
N PHE A 4 18.10 7.99 3.44
CA PHE A 4 16.67 7.79 3.51
C PHE A 4 16.08 9.19 3.73
N SER A 5 16.05 10.00 2.67
CA SER A 5 15.62 11.38 2.76
C SER A 5 14.12 11.41 2.56
N TRP A 6 13.51 12.44 3.11
CA TRP A 6 12.07 12.66 2.96
C TRP A 6 11.66 12.76 1.49
N ALA A 7 12.59 13.15 0.60
CA ALA A 7 12.35 13.22 -0.83
C ALA A 7 12.16 11.83 -1.47
N GLU A 8 12.98 10.82 -1.16
CA GLU A 8 12.81 9.48 -1.72
C GLU A 8 11.55 8.80 -1.19
N ILE A 9 11.22 9.00 0.10
CA ILE A 9 9.93 8.54 0.65
C ILE A 9 8.78 9.19 -0.10
N GLY A 10 8.87 10.49 -0.39
CA GLY A 10 7.89 11.22 -1.19
C GLY A 10 7.76 10.68 -2.61
N LEU A 11 8.87 10.35 -3.28
CA LEU A 11 8.87 9.77 -4.62
C LEU A 11 8.22 8.40 -4.66
N ILE A 12 8.55 7.50 -3.72
CA ILE A 12 7.94 6.17 -3.63
C ILE A 12 6.44 6.29 -3.36
N MET A 13 6.03 7.21 -2.47
CA MET A 13 4.62 7.52 -2.24
C MET A 13 3.92 8.00 -3.52
N ALA A 14 4.53 8.92 -4.28
CA ALA A 14 3.97 9.41 -5.53
C ALA A 14 3.77 8.28 -6.56
N VAL A 15 4.78 7.41 -6.75
CA VAL A 15 4.68 6.26 -7.65
C VAL A 15 3.60 5.28 -7.18
N ALA A 16 3.53 4.99 -5.88
CA ALA A 16 2.51 4.11 -5.33
C ALA A 16 1.09 4.67 -5.52
N LEU A 17 0.90 5.99 -5.37
CA LEU A 17 -0.38 6.66 -5.62
C LEU A 17 -0.80 6.57 -7.09
N ILE A 18 0.13 6.62 -8.04
CA ILE A 18 -0.18 6.50 -9.48
C ILE A 18 -0.48 5.04 -9.85
N ALA A 19 0.34 4.10 -9.38
CA ALA A 19 0.25 2.69 -9.77
C ALA A 19 -0.95 1.97 -9.15
N ILE A 20 -1.22 2.22 -7.86
CA ILE A 20 -2.30 1.57 -7.11
C ILE A 20 -3.53 2.47 -7.06
N GLY A 21 -3.34 3.79 -7.07
CA GLY A 21 -4.41 4.76 -6.89
C GLY A 21 -4.45 5.33 -5.46
N PRO A 22 -4.83 6.61 -5.29
CA PRO A 22 -4.83 7.29 -3.99
C PRO A 22 -5.84 6.72 -2.99
N LYS A 23 -6.90 6.07 -3.47
CA LYS A 23 -7.94 5.45 -2.63
C LYS A 23 -7.58 4.02 -2.20
N ASP A 24 -6.77 3.33 -3.00
CA ASP A 24 -6.46 1.92 -2.78
C ASP A 24 -5.17 1.73 -1.97
N LEU A 25 -4.24 2.69 -2.01
CA LEU A 25 -3.05 2.72 -1.16
C LEU A 25 -3.36 2.62 0.35
N PRO A 26 -4.29 3.41 0.94
CA PRO A 26 -4.61 3.29 2.37
C PRO A 26 -5.27 1.96 2.71
N ILE A 27 -6.01 1.35 1.78
CA ILE A 27 -6.63 0.03 1.96
C ILE A 27 -5.54 -1.05 1.94
N ALA A 28 -4.60 -0.98 0.99
CA ALA A 28 -3.46 -1.90 0.90
C ALA A 28 -2.59 -1.86 2.16
N ILE A 29 -2.26 -0.66 2.66
CA ILE A 29 -1.51 -0.49 3.92
C ILE A 29 -2.26 -1.15 5.08
N LYS A 30 -3.57 -0.90 5.22
CA LYS A 30 -4.40 -1.50 6.28
C LYS A 30 -4.44 -3.02 6.20
N THR A 31 -4.46 -3.59 5.00
CA THR A 31 -4.45 -5.03 4.78
C THR A 31 -3.11 -5.64 5.21
N VAL A 32 -1.99 -5.06 4.76
CA VAL A 32 -0.65 -5.53 5.12
C VAL A 32 -0.38 -5.37 6.61
N THR A 33 -0.69 -4.20 7.19
CA THR A 33 -0.53 -3.99 8.64
C THR A 33 -1.48 -4.86 9.45
N GLY A 34 -2.69 -5.13 8.98
CA GLY A 34 -3.62 -6.07 9.60
C GLY A 34 -3.07 -7.50 9.63
N LEU A 35 -2.50 -7.96 8.51
CA LEU A 35 -1.79 -9.24 8.42
C LEU A 35 -0.60 -9.29 9.37
N MET A 36 0.24 -8.25 9.36
CA MET A 36 1.43 -8.17 10.21
C MET A 36 1.07 -8.09 11.70
N LYS A 37 -0.03 -7.41 12.05
CA LYS A 37 -0.56 -7.34 13.42
C LYS A 37 -1.07 -8.69 13.90
N LYS A 38 -1.78 -9.45 13.06
CA LYS A 38 -2.19 -10.82 13.37
C LYS A 38 -0.98 -11.74 13.54
N ALA A 39 -0.01 -11.67 12.63
CA ALA A 39 1.25 -12.41 12.76
C ALA A 39 1.99 -12.07 14.04
N ARG A 40 2.04 -10.79 14.43
CA ARG A 40 2.66 -10.36 15.69
C ARG A 40 1.88 -10.79 16.93
N GLY A 41 0.55 -10.81 16.88
CA GLY A 41 -0.30 -11.35 17.94
C GLY A 41 -0.05 -12.84 18.16
N MET A 42 -0.09 -13.63 17.08
CA MET A 42 0.25 -15.06 17.13
C MET A 42 1.68 -15.26 17.64
N ALA A 43 2.65 -14.47 17.17
CA ALA A 43 4.03 -14.54 17.65
C ALA A 43 4.17 -14.19 19.14
N ALA A 44 3.32 -13.31 19.69
CA ALA A 44 3.32 -13.00 21.12
C ALA A 44 2.78 -14.18 21.95
N GLU A 45 1.77 -14.89 21.43
CA GLU A 45 1.25 -16.13 22.02
C GLU A 45 2.30 -17.25 21.93
N PHE A 46 2.98 -17.38 20.78
CA PHE A 46 4.10 -18.29 20.63
C PHE A 46 5.25 -17.91 21.54
N GLN A 47 5.58 -16.66 21.79
CA GLN A 47 6.61 -16.30 22.78
C GLN A 47 6.22 -16.77 24.19
N GLY A 48 4.96 -16.64 24.59
CA GLY A 48 4.48 -17.16 25.88
C GLY A 48 4.58 -18.68 25.99
N HIS A 49 4.24 -19.41 24.93
CA HIS A 49 4.33 -20.89 24.89
C HIS A 49 5.75 -21.41 24.64
N LEU A 50 6.53 -20.67 23.86
CA LEU A 50 7.93 -20.95 23.59
C LEU A 50 8.73 -20.64 24.83
N ASP A 51 8.54 -19.57 25.60
CA ASP A 51 9.32 -19.33 26.83
C ASP A 51 9.21 -20.49 27.83
N GLU A 52 8.05 -21.14 27.93
CA GLU A 52 7.84 -22.35 28.73
C GLU A 52 8.58 -23.57 28.15
N MET A 53 8.60 -23.73 26.82
CA MET A 53 9.31 -24.82 26.13
C MET A 53 10.82 -24.55 25.92
N MET A 54 11.24 -23.28 25.85
CA MET A 54 12.58 -22.72 25.64
C MET A 54 13.39 -22.80 26.92
N ARG A 55 12.73 -22.79 28.08
CA ARG A 55 13.39 -23.05 29.36
C ARG A 55 13.84 -24.51 29.49
N GLU A 56 13.20 -25.42 28.74
CA GLU A 56 13.52 -26.84 28.69
C GLU A 56 14.38 -27.24 27.45
N ALA A 57 14.32 -26.47 26.35
CA ALA A 57 15.02 -26.78 25.09
C ALA A 57 15.85 -25.59 24.54
N ASN A 58 17.06 -25.87 24.04
CA ASN A 58 18.13 -24.95 23.58
C ASN A 58 17.77 -23.83 22.56
N LEU A 59 16.87 -22.90 22.86
CA LEU A 59 16.50 -21.82 21.92
C LEU A 59 17.40 -20.55 21.98
N SER A 60 18.37 -20.49 22.90
CA SER A 60 19.41 -19.44 22.92
C SER A 60 20.36 -19.53 21.70
N GLU A 61 20.61 -20.75 21.22
CA GLU A 61 21.44 -21.04 20.05
C GLU A 61 20.81 -20.48 18.76
N VAL A 62 19.52 -20.75 18.55
CA VAL A 62 18.75 -20.28 17.37
C VAL A 62 18.67 -18.75 17.33
N LYS A 63 18.45 -18.10 18.49
CA LYS A 63 18.49 -16.63 18.59
C LYS A 63 19.86 -16.08 18.19
N THR A 64 20.94 -16.78 18.56
CA THR A 64 22.32 -16.38 18.25
C THR A 64 22.63 -16.54 16.77
N GLU A 65 22.19 -17.62 16.13
CA GLU A 65 22.34 -17.83 14.68
C GLU A 65 21.58 -16.79 13.85
N ILE A 66 20.30 -16.54 14.19
CA ILE A 66 19.50 -15.49 13.52
C ILE A 66 20.16 -14.11 13.69
N SER A 67 20.72 -13.84 14.87
CA SER A 67 21.41 -12.58 15.14
C SER A 67 22.76 -12.46 14.41
N LYS A 68 23.42 -13.56 14.07
CA LYS A 68 24.63 -13.59 13.24
C LYS A 68 24.29 -13.35 11.77
N LEU A 69 23.28 -14.06 11.25
CA LEU A 69 22.80 -13.91 9.86
C LEU A 69 22.31 -12.48 9.56
N ARG A 70 21.54 -11.87 10.48
CA ARG A 70 21.05 -10.50 10.30
C ARG A 70 22.18 -9.46 10.19
N ARG A 71 23.29 -9.68 10.89
CA ARG A 71 24.42 -8.75 10.91
C ARG A 71 25.35 -8.91 9.71
N PHE A 72 25.44 -10.09 9.12
CA PHE A 72 26.41 -10.36 8.05
C PHE A 72 25.95 -9.90 6.66
N ASP A 73 24.67 -10.07 6.31
CA ASP A 73 24.28 -9.93 4.89
C ASP A 73 23.41 -8.70 4.58
N PHE A 74 22.49 -8.31 5.46
CA PHE A 74 21.44 -7.39 5.04
C PHE A 74 21.92 -5.95 4.83
N LYS A 75 22.80 -5.47 5.72
CA LYS A 75 23.36 -4.11 5.62
C LYS A 75 24.32 -4.01 4.45
N SER A 76 25.19 -5.01 4.29
CA SER A 76 26.22 -5.07 3.25
C SER A 76 25.61 -5.23 1.86
N ALA A 77 24.62 -6.11 1.70
CA ALA A 77 23.93 -6.33 0.44
C ALA A 77 23.05 -5.14 0.02
N ALA A 78 22.36 -4.50 0.98
CA ALA A 78 21.62 -3.27 0.69
C ALA A 78 22.56 -2.10 0.33
N GLU A 79 23.75 -2.03 0.92
CA GLU A 79 24.73 -0.99 0.60
C GLU A 79 25.37 -1.22 -0.79
N GLN A 80 25.65 -2.47 -1.15
CA GLN A 80 26.25 -2.86 -2.44
C GLN A 80 25.27 -2.82 -3.62
N ALA A 81 24.00 -3.20 -3.41
CA ALA A 81 22.99 -3.21 -4.48
C ALA A 81 22.50 -1.81 -4.87
N ILE A 82 22.60 -0.84 -3.95
CA ILE A 82 22.04 0.49 -4.17
C ILE A 82 23.15 1.48 -4.60
N ASP A 83 24.41 1.40 -4.09
CA ASP A 83 25.52 2.35 -4.43
C ASP A 83 26.85 1.61 -4.77
N PRO A 84 26.95 0.85 -5.88
CA PRO A 84 28.20 0.14 -6.17
C PRO A 84 29.40 1.08 -6.44
N ASP A 85 29.15 2.25 -7.05
CA ASP A 85 30.22 3.15 -7.55
C ASP A 85 30.23 4.56 -6.92
N GLY A 86 29.32 4.87 -5.98
CA GLY A 86 29.29 6.16 -5.27
C GLY A 86 28.79 7.36 -6.10
N SER A 87 28.46 7.15 -7.37
CA SER A 87 28.02 8.17 -8.34
C SER A 87 26.70 8.85 -7.95
N LEU A 88 25.86 8.14 -7.20
CA LEU A 88 24.55 8.62 -6.76
C LEU A 88 24.68 9.71 -5.67
N ARG A 89 25.82 9.80 -4.96
CA ARG A 89 26.10 10.90 -4.02
C ARG A 89 26.41 12.23 -4.72
N GLY A 90 26.96 12.20 -5.94
CA GLY A 90 27.36 13.39 -6.70
C GLY A 90 26.18 14.03 -7.41
N ALA A 91 25.35 13.22 -8.08
CA ALA A 91 24.18 13.69 -8.82
C ALA A 91 23.07 14.27 -7.93
N VAL A 92 22.99 13.86 -6.66
CA VAL A 92 22.03 14.42 -5.70
C VAL A 92 22.45 15.80 -5.22
N ARG A 93 23.75 16.13 -5.19
CA ARG A 93 24.23 17.40 -4.61
C ARG A 93 23.98 18.61 -5.51
N GLU A 94 24.15 18.46 -6.82
CA GLU A 94 23.97 19.53 -7.80
C GLU A 94 22.56 20.16 -7.83
N PRO A 95 21.45 19.40 -7.84
CA PRO A 95 20.11 20.00 -7.86
C PRO A 95 19.73 20.71 -6.56
N PHE A 96 20.30 20.33 -5.40
CA PHE A 96 20.03 21.03 -4.14
C PHE A 96 20.80 22.35 -4.00
N ASP A 97 21.95 22.50 -4.64
CA ASP A 97 22.69 23.77 -4.67
C ASP A 97 22.07 24.78 -5.66
N LEU A 98 21.53 24.31 -6.80
CA LEU A 98 20.76 25.16 -7.72
C LEU A 98 19.45 25.67 -7.11
N ALA A 99 18.83 24.91 -6.18
CA ALA A 99 17.64 25.33 -5.46
C ALA A 99 17.91 26.37 -4.34
N ARG A 100 19.17 26.69 -4.07
CA ARG A 100 19.61 27.67 -3.05
C ARG A 100 20.03 29.01 -3.63
N ASP A 101 20.10 29.10 -4.95
CA ASP A 101 20.39 30.35 -5.66
C ASP A 101 19.12 31.23 -5.68
N PRO A 102 19.14 32.47 -5.18
CA PRO A 102 17.98 33.37 -5.26
C PRO A 102 17.65 33.82 -6.69
N ASP A 103 18.50 33.53 -7.68
CA ASP A 103 18.32 33.97 -9.08
C ASP A 103 17.75 32.91 -10.02
N VAL A 104 17.22 31.78 -9.51
CA VAL A 104 16.41 30.89 -10.38
C VAL A 104 15.11 31.62 -10.73
N PRO A 105 14.80 31.85 -12.01
CA PRO A 105 13.55 32.50 -12.38
C PRO A 105 12.40 31.60 -11.93
N VAL A 106 11.70 32.04 -10.88
CA VAL A 106 10.41 31.51 -10.49
C VAL A 106 9.53 31.65 -11.73
N MET A 107 9.17 30.52 -12.36
CA MET A 107 8.06 30.52 -13.29
C MET A 107 6.81 30.87 -12.49
N THR A 108 6.49 32.16 -12.45
CA THR A 108 5.16 32.65 -12.12
C THR A 108 4.18 31.88 -13.00
N PRO A 109 3.17 31.22 -12.43
CA PRO A 109 2.06 30.72 -13.23
C PRO A 109 1.46 31.92 -13.95
N ALA A 110 1.68 31.99 -15.27
CA ALA A 110 1.02 32.96 -16.11
C ALA A 110 -0.48 32.64 -16.10
N ASP A 111 -1.25 33.65 -15.71
CA ASP A 111 -2.67 33.91 -15.97
C ASP A 111 -3.72 32.77 -15.85
N PRO A 112 -4.74 32.93 -14.99
CA PRO A 112 -5.94 32.11 -15.04
C PRO A 112 -6.87 32.64 -16.14
N ALA A 113 -6.61 32.31 -17.39
CA ALA A 113 -7.56 32.59 -18.48
C ALA A 113 -7.51 31.53 -19.58
N TYR A 114 -7.55 30.25 -19.20
CA TYR A 114 -8.06 29.21 -20.09
C TYR A 114 -9.44 28.78 -19.61
N VAL A 115 -10.48 29.33 -20.26
CA VAL A 115 -11.82 28.75 -20.24
C VAL A 115 -11.83 27.71 -21.35
N PRO A 116 -11.82 26.40 -21.06
CA PRO A 116 -12.06 25.42 -22.11
C PRO A 116 -13.44 25.73 -22.73
N PRO A 117 -13.59 25.70 -24.06
CA PRO A 117 -14.93 25.76 -24.65
C PRO A 117 -15.75 24.64 -24.03
N ALA A 118 -16.94 24.99 -23.51
CA ALA A 118 -17.86 24.00 -22.98
C ALA A 118 -18.00 22.88 -24.02
N PRO A 119 -17.95 21.59 -23.62
CA PRO A 119 -18.26 20.52 -24.54
C PRO A 119 -19.65 20.82 -25.11
N VAL A 120 -19.72 21.00 -26.43
CA VAL A 120 -20.98 21.00 -27.14
C VAL A 120 -21.62 19.67 -26.77
N LEU A 121 -22.73 19.71 -26.03
CA LEU A 121 -23.55 18.52 -25.83
C LEU A 121 -24.04 18.15 -27.22
N GLU A 122 -23.34 17.23 -27.88
CA GLU A 122 -23.94 16.44 -28.94
C GLU A 122 -25.20 15.82 -28.33
N GLU A 123 -26.34 16.25 -28.85
CA GLU A 123 -27.65 15.74 -28.49
C GLU A 123 -27.64 14.24 -28.81
N LEU A 124 -27.43 13.43 -27.77
CA LEU A 124 -27.44 11.98 -27.89
C LEU A 124 -28.82 11.57 -28.43
N PRO A 125 -28.89 10.76 -29.51
CA PRO A 125 -30.16 10.27 -30.00
C PRO A 125 -30.86 9.46 -28.88
N ASP A 126 -32.14 9.80 -28.68
CA ASP A 126 -33.14 9.20 -27.79
C ASP A 126 -32.69 7.89 -27.12
N ALA A 127 -32.10 8.03 -25.92
CA ALA A 127 -31.90 6.88 -25.05
C ALA A 127 -33.26 6.49 -24.45
N PRO A 128 -33.68 5.21 -24.51
CA PRO A 128 -35.00 4.81 -24.02
C PRO A 128 -35.13 5.13 -22.53
N ALA A 129 -36.29 5.71 -22.20
CA ALA A 129 -36.65 6.19 -20.88
C ALA A 129 -36.25 5.22 -19.76
N PHE A 130 -35.62 5.78 -18.73
CA PHE A 130 -35.39 5.19 -17.42
C PHE A 130 -36.58 4.33 -16.98
N ILE A 131 -36.38 3.02 -16.84
CA ILE A 131 -37.40 2.11 -16.31
C ILE A 131 -37.35 2.23 -14.78
N PRO A 132 -38.41 2.74 -14.12
CA PRO A 132 -38.43 2.83 -12.66
C PRO A 132 -38.34 1.42 -12.04
N PRO A 133 -37.72 1.28 -10.85
CA PRO A 133 -37.42 -0.01 -10.20
C PRO A 133 -38.67 -0.87 -9.88
N GLU A 134 -39.86 -0.31 -10.09
CA GLU A 134 -41.15 -0.94 -9.85
C GLU A 134 -41.60 -1.84 -11.02
N ALA A 135 -41.11 -1.61 -12.24
CA ALA A 135 -41.45 -2.45 -13.40
C ALA A 135 -40.68 -3.78 -13.46
N ALA A 136 -39.59 -3.92 -12.69
CA ALA A 136 -38.84 -5.17 -12.55
C ALA A 136 -39.42 -6.13 -11.49
N ARG A 137 -40.48 -5.73 -10.76
CA ARG A 137 -41.15 -6.58 -9.75
C ARG A 137 -42.37 -7.31 -10.30
N LYS A 138 -42.27 -7.91 -11.48
CA LYS A 138 -43.33 -8.76 -12.04
C LYS A 138 -42.92 -10.21 -12.30
N ASP A 139 -41.85 -10.66 -11.66
CA ASP A 139 -41.58 -12.09 -11.55
C ASP A 139 -41.90 -12.58 -10.14
N LYS A 140 -42.81 -13.56 -10.08
CA LYS A 140 -43.21 -14.26 -8.86
C LYS A 140 -41.98 -15.02 -8.33
N VAL A 141 -41.39 -14.54 -7.24
CA VAL A 141 -40.41 -15.33 -6.49
C VAL A 141 -41.11 -16.59 -5.96
N PRO A 142 -40.50 -17.79 -6.05
CA PRO A 142 -41.08 -18.96 -5.42
C PRO A 142 -41.11 -18.75 -3.90
N ASP A 143 -42.28 -19.00 -3.31
CA ASP A 143 -42.48 -18.95 -1.86
C ASP A 143 -41.58 -19.98 -1.19
N PHE A 144 -40.58 -19.48 -0.45
CA PHE A 144 -39.78 -20.25 0.49
C PHE A 144 -40.70 -21.03 1.46
N ILE A 145 -40.51 -22.36 1.55
CA ILE A 145 -41.16 -23.20 2.56
C ILE A 145 -40.16 -23.48 3.71
N PRO A 146 -40.51 -23.18 4.98
CA PRO A 146 -39.63 -23.17 6.15
C PRO A 146 -39.12 -24.55 6.64
N PRO A 147 -38.14 -24.56 7.57
CA PRO A 147 -37.35 -25.74 7.92
C PRO A 147 -38.07 -26.75 8.83
N GLY A 148 -38.08 -28.01 8.43
CA GLY A 148 -38.56 -29.15 9.22
C GLY A 148 -37.46 -29.82 10.05
N THR A 149 -37.38 -29.43 11.32
CA THR A 149 -37.26 -30.30 12.53
C THR A 149 -36.40 -31.59 12.51
N LYS A 150 -35.40 -31.57 13.42
CA LYS A 150 -34.69 -32.67 14.10
C LYS A 150 -35.33 -34.08 14.05
N ARG A 151 -34.50 -35.10 13.77
CA ARG A 151 -34.21 -36.29 14.62
C ARG A 151 -33.33 -37.29 13.85
N TRP A 152 -32.06 -37.43 14.24
CA TRP A 152 -31.29 -38.64 13.98
C TRP A 152 -30.74 -39.13 15.32
N GLY A 153 -31.21 -40.30 15.71
CA GLY A 153 -30.68 -41.13 16.78
C GLY A 153 -31.01 -42.56 16.39
N TYR A 154 -29.97 -43.32 16.01
CA TYR A 154 -29.62 -44.68 16.40
C TYR A 154 -28.29 -45.02 15.71
#